data_AF-A0A355B3C7-F1
#
_entry.id   AF-A0A355B3C7-F1
#
_cell.length_a   1.000
_cell.length_b   1.000
_cell.length_c   1.000
_cell.angle_alpha   90.00
_cell.angle_beta   90.00
_cell.angle_gamma   90.00
#
_symmetry.space_group_name_H-M   'P 1'
#
loop_
_entity.id
_entity.type
_entity.pdbx_description
1 polymer ?
#
loop_
_entity_poly.entity_id
_entity_poly.type
_entity_poly.pdbx_seq_one_letter_code
_entity_poly.pdbx_strand_id
1 'polypeptide(L)'
;MKAALSSTTLRTFTPDELVDAAARLGYEAVEIWSELLWESGVDPAALGRSARERGLALSIHGPIRDLNVTSRNAGIRRESRAQYMRSLEDAAGMEAGIVNLHPGALSSSHDRAEDFIPEKTEYAGELAEVTGRLGLRAALELMEARTGEYVTAIPAAAAIAREVNHPALGITVDLAHLLYSGESTATKGFESSIIHLHLSGSTRERVHVPLAEGVYDLRPPPLEIEKFFGGIAAIESFAPGRALETAGENLRAFERLLA
;
A
#
# COMPACT_ATOMS: atom_id res chain seq x y z
N MET A 1 0.51 -15.44 -5.38
CA MET A 1 -0.05 -14.14 -4.91
C MET A 1 -1.02 -13.58 -5.95
N LYS A 2 -1.90 -12.64 -5.61
CA LYS A 2 -2.80 -11.98 -6.60
C LYS A 2 -2.18 -10.68 -7.09
N ALA A 3 -1.92 -10.57 -8.40
CA ALA A 3 -1.41 -9.32 -8.97
C ALA A 3 -2.49 -8.22 -8.92
N ALA A 4 -2.18 -7.08 -8.30
CA ALA A 4 -3.03 -5.90 -8.29
C ALA A 4 -2.51 -4.80 -9.21
N LEU A 5 -3.39 -4.23 -10.02
CA LEU A 5 -3.11 -2.98 -10.75
C LEU A 5 -3.37 -1.80 -9.81
N SER A 6 -2.32 -1.09 -9.39
CA SER A 6 -2.50 0.14 -8.60
C SER A 6 -2.91 1.30 -9.50
N SER A 7 -3.83 2.12 -9.00
CA SER A 7 -4.28 3.35 -9.65
C SER A 7 -3.14 4.33 -9.95
N THR A 8 -1.99 4.22 -9.27
CA THR A 8 -0.78 4.99 -9.59
C THR A 8 -0.22 4.69 -10.97
N THR A 9 -0.46 3.48 -11.50
CA THR A 9 -0.04 3.09 -12.85
C THR A 9 -0.86 3.79 -13.91
N LEU A 10 -2.16 4.01 -13.66
CA LEU A 10 -3.08 4.66 -14.58
C LEU A 10 -3.68 5.94 -13.97
N ARG A 11 -2.84 6.89 -13.52
CA ARG A 11 -3.27 8.09 -12.78
C ARG A 11 -4.33 8.96 -13.45
N THR A 12 -4.47 8.87 -14.78
CA THR A 12 -5.43 9.67 -15.55
C THR A 12 -6.76 8.95 -15.75
N PHE A 13 -6.89 7.71 -15.28
CA PHE A 13 -8.10 6.89 -15.42
C PHE A 13 -8.97 7.12 -14.20
N THR A 14 -10.28 7.11 -14.40
CA THR A 14 -11.26 6.98 -13.32
C THR A 14 -11.18 5.59 -12.68
N PRO A 15 -11.71 5.40 -11.45
CA PRO A 15 -11.77 4.08 -10.82
C PRO A 15 -12.46 3.00 -11.67
N ASP A 16 -13.56 3.33 -12.37
CA ASP A 16 -14.25 2.39 -13.26
C ASP A 16 -13.40 1.98 -14.47
N GLU A 17 -12.73 2.95 -15.11
CA GLU A 17 -11.82 2.67 -16.23
C GLU A 17 -10.62 1.82 -15.80
N LEU A 18 -10.16 2.00 -14.56
CA LEU A 18 -9.09 1.20 -13.95
C LEU A 18 -9.54 -0.26 -13.75
N VAL A 19 -10.75 -0.47 -13.23
CA VAL A 19 -11.36 -1.80 -13.07
C VAL A 19 -11.53 -2.49 -14.43
N ASP A 20 -12.00 -1.77 -15.45
CA ASP A 20 -12.11 -2.29 -16.82
C ASP A 20 -10.73 -2.63 -17.43
N ALA A 21 -9.73 -1.79 -17.19
CA ALA A 21 -8.37 -2.03 -17.66
C ALA A 21 -7.73 -3.25 -16.99
N ALA A 22 -7.89 -3.40 -15.67
CA ALA A 22 -7.39 -4.54 -14.92
C ALA A 22 -7.99 -5.86 -15.43
N ALA A 23 -9.32 -5.91 -15.59
CA ALA A 23 -10.01 -7.08 -16.12
C ALA A 23 -9.55 -7.44 -17.54
N ARG A 24 -9.40 -6.43 -18.42
CA ARG A 24 -8.94 -6.64 -19.80
C ARG A 24 -7.49 -7.13 -19.88
N LEU A 25 -6.62 -6.65 -18.99
CA LEU A 25 -5.21 -7.00 -18.97
C LEU A 25 -4.93 -8.35 -18.28
N GLY A 26 -5.88 -8.86 -17.49
CA GLY A 26 -5.75 -10.13 -16.78
C GLY A 26 -5.19 -9.99 -15.36
N TYR A 27 -5.30 -8.82 -14.75
CA TYR A 27 -5.04 -8.66 -13.32
C TYR A 27 -6.11 -9.37 -12.48
N GLU A 28 -5.76 -9.78 -11.26
CA GLU A 28 -6.67 -10.45 -10.33
C GLU A 28 -7.24 -9.50 -9.26
N ALA A 29 -6.63 -8.33 -9.12
CA ALA A 29 -7.01 -7.31 -8.16
C ALA A 29 -6.75 -5.89 -8.68
N VAL A 30 -7.35 -4.92 -8.01
CA VAL A 30 -7.11 -3.49 -8.23
C VAL A 30 -6.85 -2.82 -6.89
N GLU A 31 -5.84 -1.96 -6.85
CA GLU A 31 -5.62 -1.09 -5.71
C GLU A 31 -6.04 0.34 -6.02
N ILE A 32 -7.06 0.82 -5.29
CA ILE A 32 -7.62 2.16 -5.45
C ILE A 32 -6.98 3.10 -4.44
N TRP A 33 -6.32 4.15 -4.90
CA TRP A 33 -5.88 5.22 -4.02
C TRP A 33 -7.09 6.03 -3.56
N SER A 34 -7.14 6.28 -2.25
CA SER A 34 -8.24 7.02 -1.61
C SER A 34 -8.47 8.38 -2.29
N GLU A 35 -7.39 9.11 -2.59
CA GLU A 35 -7.49 10.41 -3.26
C GLU A 35 -8.15 10.31 -4.65
N LEU A 36 -7.82 9.29 -5.45
CA LEU A 36 -8.45 9.11 -6.77
C LEU A 36 -9.95 8.84 -6.64
N LEU A 37 -10.33 7.97 -5.69
CA LEU A 37 -11.73 7.67 -5.43
C LEU A 37 -12.50 8.96 -5.10
N TRP A 38 -11.94 9.78 -4.21
CA TRP A 38 -12.57 11.01 -3.75
C TRP A 38 -12.64 12.10 -4.83
N GLU A 39 -11.57 12.26 -5.61
CA GLU A 39 -11.53 13.20 -6.74
C GLU A 39 -12.55 12.81 -7.82
N SER A 40 -12.74 11.51 -8.05
CA SER A 40 -13.67 11.01 -9.07
C SER A 40 -15.15 11.11 -8.67
N GLY A 41 -15.45 11.10 -7.37
CA GLY A 41 -16.83 11.06 -6.86
C GLY A 41 -17.58 9.76 -7.13
N VAL A 42 -16.88 8.69 -7.53
CA VAL A 42 -17.47 7.35 -7.76
C VAL A 42 -17.98 6.78 -6.43
N ASP A 43 -19.18 6.18 -6.46
CA ASP A 43 -19.76 5.48 -5.31
C ASP A 43 -18.95 4.20 -5.01
N PRO A 44 -18.35 4.05 -3.81
CA PRO A 44 -17.59 2.86 -3.45
C PRO A 44 -18.39 1.57 -3.63
N ALA A 45 -19.68 1.57 -3.29
CA ALA A 45 -20.50 0.37 -3.42
C ALA A 45 -20.75 -0.02 -4.88
N ALA A 46 -20.92 0.95 -5.78
CA ALA A 46 -21.01 0.71 -7.22
C ALA A 46 -19.69 0.16 -7.78
N LEU A 47 -18.55 0.74 -7.39
CA LEU A 47 -17.24 0.27 -7.82
C LEU A 47 -16.98 -1.17 -7.36
N GLY A 48 -17.30 -1.48 -6.10
CA GLY A 48 -17.21 -2.83 -5.54
C GLY A 48 -18.03 -3.85 -6.32
N ARG A 49 -19.28 -3.52 -6.70
CA ARG A 49 -20.11 -4.39 -7.55
C ARG A 49 -19.46 -4.61 -8.92
N SER A 50 -19.00 -3.53 -9.56
CA SER A 50 -18.35 -3.58 -10.88
C SER A 50 -17.11 -4.47 -10.89
N ALA A 51 -16.27 -4.36 -9.85
CA ALA A 51 -15.07 -5.19 -9.69
C ALA A 51 -15.44 -6.68 -9.49
N ARG A 52 -16.42 -6.98 -8.64
CA ARG A 52 -16.89 -8.36 -8.42
C ARG A 52 -17.46 -9.01 -9.67
N GLU A 53 -18.24 -8.27 -10.46
CA GLU A 53 -18.77 -8.74 -11.75
C GLU A 53 -17.66 -9.12 -12.73
N ARG A 54 -16.48 -8.52 -12.59
CA ARG A 54 -15.26 -8.83 -13.37
C ARG A 54 -14.33 -9.84 -12.69
N GLY A 55 -14.71 -10.36 -11.52
CA GLY A 55 -13.89 -11.31 -10.75
C GLY A 55 -12.65 -10.70 -10.10
N LEU A 56 -12.61 -9.38 -9.91
CA LEU A 56 -11.47 -8.66 -9.32
C LEU A 56 -11.64 -8.50 -7.81
N ALA A 57 -10.56 -8.72 -7.06
CA ALA A 57 -10.47 -8.27 -5.68
C ALA A 57 -10.09 -6.78 -5.61
N LEU A 58 -10.40 -6.12 -4.48
CA LEU A 58 -10.04 -4.72 -4.25
C LEU A 58 -9.17 -4.57 -2.99
N SER A 59 -8.18 -3.70 -3.07
CA SER A 59 -7.53 -3.05 -1.92
C SER A 59 -7.68 -1.54 -2.03
N ILE A 60 -7.58 -0.86 -0.89
CA ILE A 60 -7.42 0.59 -0.86
C ILE A 60 -6.01 0.94 -0.44
N HIS A 61 -5.38 1.84 -1.20
CA HIS A 61 -4.23 2.58 -0.73
C HIS A 61 -4.72 3.79 0.07
N GLY A 62 -4.37 3.85 1.36
CA GLY A 62 -4.76 4.94 2.24
C GLY A 62 -4.24 6.29 1.75
N PRO A 63 -4.87 7.39 2.19
CA PRO A 63 -4.48 8.72 1.74
C PRO A 63 -3.10 9.10 2.29
N ILE A 64 -2.29 9.75 1.47
CA ILE A 64 -0.93 10.18 1.83
C ILE A 64 -0.64 11.63 1.43
N ARG A 65 -1.31 12.17 0.41
CA ARG A 65 -1.02 13.52 -0.10
C ARG A 65 -1.38 14.58 0.94
N ASP A 66 -0.41 15.40 1.30
CA ASP A 66 -0.54 16.50 2.28
C ASP A 66 -0.94 16.06 3.71
N LEU A 67 -0.88 14.77 4.01
CA LEU A 67 -1.24 14.22 5.31
C LEU A 67 -0.03 13.83 6.15
N ASN A 68 -0.19 13.90 7.47
CA ASN A 68 0.73 13.31 8.42
C ASN A 68 0.00 12.95 9.73
N VAL A 69 -0.27 11.66 9.92
CA VAL A 69 -0.98 11.07 11.07
C VAL A 69 -0.22 11.21 12.40
N THR A 70 1.06 11.57 12.35
CA THR A 70 1.88 11.84 13.53
C THR A 70 2.32 13.31 13.60
N SER A 71 1.76 14.20 12.78
CA SER A 71 2.12 15.62 12.75
C SER A 71 2.09 16.29 14.13
N ARG A 72 3.10 17.09 14.48
CA ARG A 72 3.07 17.97 15.68
C ARG A 72 1.90 18.97 15.60
N ASN A 73 1.47 19.34 14.40
CA ASN A 73 0.28 20.17 14.22
C ASN A 73 -0.98 19.32 14.45
N ALA A 74 -1.66 19.57 15.56
CA ALA A 74 -2.85 18.82 15.93
C ALA A 74 -4.01 18.93 14.91
N GLY A 75 -4.08 20.02 14.14
CA GLY A 75 -5.07 20.17 13.07
C GLY A 75 -4.81 19.20 11.92
N ILE A 76 -3.58 19.20 11.39
CA ILE A 76 -3.14 18.27 10.33
C ILE A 76 -3.29 16.83 10.81
N ARG A 77 -2.87 16.56 12.05
CA ARG A 77 -2.94 15.21 12.62
C ARG A 77 -4.36 14.68 12.71
N ARG A 78 -5.29 15.47 13.25
CA ARG A 78 -6.72 15.09 13.34
C ARG A 78 -7.33 14.86 11.96
N GLU A 79 -7.07 15.76 11.02
CA GLU A 79 -7.59 15.62 9.65
C GLU A 79 -7.02 14.38 8.97
N SER A 80 -5.72 14.12 9.13
CA SER A 80 -5.08 12.93 8.58
C SER A 80 -5.75 11.66 9.09
N ARG A 81 -5.94 11.54 10.41
CA ARG A 81 -6.62 10.38 11.00
C ARG A 81 -8.08 10.27 10.54
N ALA A 82 -8.81 11.38 10.43
CA ALA A 82 -10.19 11.40 9.94
C ALA A 82 -10.30 10.91 8.48
N GLN A 83 -9.34 11.27 7.63
CA GLN A 83 -9.31 10.80 6.24
C GLN A 83 -9.00 9.31 6.12
N TYR A 84 -8.17 8.74 7.01
CA TYR A 84 -8.03 7.30 7.11
C TYR A 84 -9.31 6.60 7.56
N MET A 85 -10.05 7.18 8.52
CA MET A 85 -11.35 6.64 8.93
C MET A 85 -12.33 6.59 7.76
N ARG A 86 -12.40 7.65 6.96
CA ARG A 86 -13.18 7.67 5.72
C ARG A 86 -12.73 6.58 4.74
N SER A 87 -11.41 6.40 4.56
CA SER A 87 -10.85 5.36 3.71
C SER A 87 -11.27 3.94 4.15
N LEU A 88 -11.36 3.68 5.46
CA LEU A 88 -11.90 2.41 5.98
C LEU A 88 -13.39 2.24 5.67
N GLU A 89 -14.19 3.31 5.76
CA GLU A 89 -15.62 3.28 5.40
C GLU A 89 -15.80 3.03 3.90
N ASP A 90 -15.01 3.70 3.05
CA ASP A 90 -14.99 3.49 1.60
C ASP A 90 -14.61 2.03 1.25
N ALA A 91 -13.59 1.48 1.94
CA ALA A 91 -13.17 0.09 1.79
C ALA A 91 -14.29 -0.88 2.15
N ALA A 92 -14.99 -0.66 3.26
CA ALA A 92 -16.15 -1.45 3.64
C ALA A 92 -17.27 -1.35 2.59
N GLY A 93 -17.53 -0.14 2.09
CA GLY A 93 -18.55 0.12 1.07
C GLY A 93 -18.29 -0.62 -0.24
N MET A 94 -17.03 -0.70 -0.69
CA MET A 94 -16.65 -1.43 -1.90
C MET A 94 -16.31 -2.91 -1.68
N GLU A 95 -16.40 -3.39 -0.43
CA GLU A 95 -16.00 -4.75 -0.02
C GLU A 95 -14.52 -5.04 -0.35
N ALA A 96 -13.63 -4.05 -0.18
CA ALA A 96 -12.20 -4.23 -0.32
C ALA A 96 -11.67 -5.15 0.80
N GLY A 97 -10.70 -6.02 0.48
CA GLY A 97 -10.18 -6.99 1.45
C GLY A 97 -9.16 -6.41 2.42
N ILE A 98 -8.54 -5.27 2.07
CA ILE A 98 -7.42 -4.69 2.82
C ILE A 98 -7.27 -3.19 2.54
N VAL A 99 -6.83 -2.45 3.56
CA VAL A 99 -6.49 -1.03 3.47
C VAL A 99 -5.02 -0.82 3.88
N ASN A 100 -4.24 -0.21 2.99
CA ASN A 100 -2.87 0.19 3.27
C ASN A 100 -2.83 1.47 4.11
N LEU A 101 -2.03 1.48 5.16
CA LEU A 101 -1.88 2.58 6.12
C LEU A 101 -0.46 3.11 6.09
N HIS A 102 -0.30 4.43 6.05
CA HIS A 102 1.02 5.04 6.19
C HIS A 102 1.35 5.31 7.67
N PRO A 103 2.63 5.17 8.07
CA PRO A 103 3.02 5.24 9.47
C PRO A 103 3.20 6.69 9.97
N GLY A 104 3.03 7.69 9.12
CA GLY A 104 3.32 9.09 9.42
C GLY A 104 4.82 9.40 9.46
N ALA A 105 5.14 10.69 9.46
CA ALA A 105 6.49 11.22 9.30
C ALA A 105 6.84 12.23 10.41
N LEU A 106 8.14 12.50 10.58
CA LEU A 106 8.60 13.57 11.46
C LEU A 106 8.08 14.94 10.96
N SER A 107 7.83 15.87 11.87
CA SER A 107 7.38 17.22 11.50
C SER A 107 8.52 18.19 11.26
N SER A 108 9.71 17.89 11.76
CA SER A 108 10.91 18.70 11.66
C SER A 108 12.16 17.82 11.61
N SER A 109 13.24 18.32 11.00
CA SER A 109 14.56 17.68 11.08
C SER A 109 15.16 17.64 12.50
N HIS A 110 14.57 18.38 13.44
CA HIS A 110 14.99 18.38 14.85
C HIS A 110 14.21 17.38 15.72
N ASP A 111 13.18 16.75 15.16
CA ASP A 111 12.40 15.74 15.84
C ASP A 111 13.20 14.44 15.99
N ARG A 112 12.90 13.69 17.05
CA ARG A 112 13.43 12.34 17.27
C ARG A 112 12.36 11.31 16.94
N ALA A 113 12.71 10.25 16.21
CA ALA A 113 11.77 9.19 15.82
C ALA A 113 11.06 8.56 17.03
N GLU A 114 11.78 8.36 18.13
CA GLU A 114 11.25 7.76 19.35
C GLU A 114 10.07 8.54 19.95
N ASP A 115 10.06 9.87 19.81
CA ASP A 115 9.01 10.73 20.37
C ASP A 115 7.65 10.51 19.70
N PHE A 116 7.63 9.91 18.51
CA PHE A 116 6.42 9.70 17.70
C PHE A 116 5.94 8.24 17.74
N ILE A 117 6.67 7.34 18.41
CA ILE A 117 6.25 5.94 18.55
C ILE A 117 4.88 5.83 19.26
N PRO A 118 4.64 6.49 20.42
CA PRO A 118 3.36 6.35 21.12
C PRO A 118 2.17 6.83 20.28
N GLU A 119 2.29 7.99 19.63
CA GLU A 119 1.25 8.56 18.76
C GLU A 119 0.92 7.63 17.58
N LYS A 120 1.94 6.98 17.01
CA LYS A 120 1.79 6.05 15.90
C LYS A 120 1.13 4.74 16.34
N THR A 121 1.55 4.18 17.47
CA THR A 121 0.94 2.95 18.03
C THR A 121 -0.52 3.21 18.37
N GLU A 122 -0.85 4.36 18.96
CA GLU A 122 -2.24 4.77 19.22
C GLU A 122 -3.04 4.87 17.91
N TYR A 123 -2.54 5.60 16.91
CA TYR A 123 -3.16 5.69 15.59
C TYR A 123 -3.41 4.32 14.95
N ALA A 124 -2.41 3.44 14.93
CA ALA A 124 -2.51 2.12 14.37
C ALA A 124 -3.52 1.25 15.14
N GLY A 125 -3.59 1.39 16.46
CA GLY A 125 -4.57 0.73 17.32
C GLY A 125 -6.01 1.20 17.05
N GLU A 126 -6.22 2.52 16.99
CA GLU A 126 -7.53 3.11 16.67
C GLU A 126 -8.07 2.60 15.33
N LEU A 127 -7.23 2.62 14.28
CA LEU A 127 -7.62 2.12 12.97
C LEU A 127 -7.82 0.60 12.97
N ALA A 128 -7.00 -0.16 13.69
CA ALA A 128 -7.13 -1.62 13.77
C ALA A 128 -8.47 -2.05 14.40
N GLU A 129 -8.92 -1.37 15.47
CA GLU A 129 -10.21 -1.61 16.11
C GLU A 129 -11.38 -1.32 15.16
N VAL A 130 -11.32 -0.22 14.42
CA VAL A 130 -12.35 0.14 13.43
C VAL A 130 -12.36 -0.85 12.28
N THR A 131 -11.19 -1.15 11.74
CA THR A 131 -10.97 -2.14 10.68
C THR A 131 -11.55 -3.50 11.06
N GLY A 132 -11.29 -3.97 12.28
CA GLY A 132 -11.82 -5.24 12.80
C GLY A 132 -13.35 -5.25 12.89
N ARG A 133 -13.96 -4.16 13.36
CA ARG A 133 -15.43 -4.02 13.42
C ARG A 133 -16.08 -4.02 12.04
N LEU A 134 -15.39 -3.49 11.03
CA LEU A 134 -15.83 -3.50 9.63
C LEU A 134 -15.58 -4.84 8.92
N GLY A 135 -14.91 -5.80 9.57
CA GLY A 135 -14.56 -7.09 8.95
C GLY A 135 -13.45 -6.99 7.91
N LEU A 136 -12.66 -5.92 7.96
CA LEU A 136 -11.56 -5.63 7.04
C LEU A 136 -10.22 -6.08 7.62
N ARG A 137 -9.14 -5.90 6.83
CA ARG A 137 -7.76 -5.92 7.31
C ARG A 137 -7.07 -4.60 6.98
N ALA A 138 -6.10 -4.21 7.78
CA ALA A 138 -5.29 -3.03 7.57
C ALA A 138 -3.81 -3.36 7.68
N ALA A 139 -3.00 -2.77 6.82
CA ALA A 139 -1.59 -3.08 6.72
C ALA A 139 -0.76 -1.80 6.84
N LEU A 140 0.10 -1.73 7.86
CA LEU A 140 1.01 -0.60 8.04
C LEU A 140 2.20 -0.72 7.09
N GLU A 141 2.33 0.22 6.17
CA GLU A 141 3.42 0.24 5.20
C GLU A 141 4.73 0.73 5.81
N LEU A 142 5.82 0.08 5.42
CA LEU A 142 7.16 0.60 5.60
C LEU A 142 7.51 1.56 4.45
N MET A 143 8.10 2.70 4.81
CA MET A 143 8.42 3.77 3.86
C MET A 143 9.87 3.68 3.38
N GLU A 144 10.18 4.33 2.26
CA GLU A 144 11.56 4.51 1.85
C GLU A 144 12.33 5.44 2.82
N ALA A 145 13.62 5.20 3.00
CA ALA A 145 14.47 6.00 3.87
C ALA A 145 14.74 7.39 3.26
N ARG A 146 13.83 8.32 3.54
CA ARG A 146 13.92 9.73 3.17
C ARG A 146 13.83 10.63 4.39
N THR A 147 14.16 11.90 4.19
CA THR A 147 14.08 12.90 5.26
C THR A 147 12.67 12.94 5.86
N GLY A 148 12.58 12.61 7.15
CA GLY A 148 11.33 12.59 7.89
C GLY A 148 10.68 11.21 8.01
N GLU A 149 11.09 10.23 7.20
CA GLU A 149 10.62 8.84 7.30
C GLU A 149 11.45 8.05 8.31
N TYR A 150 10.79 7.24 9.14
CA TYR A 150 11.43 6.54 10.25
C TYR A 150 10.90 5.14 10.53
N VAL A 151 9.90 4.67 9.77
CA VAL A 151 9.48 3.26 9.75
C VAL A 151 9.86 2.71 8.39
N THR A 152 11.13 2.37 8.24
CA THR A 152 11.75 2.11 6.92
C THR A 152 12.20 0.66 6.75
N ALA A 153 11.95 -0.19 7.74
CA ALA A 153 12.40 -1.58 7.75
C ALA A 153 11.28 -2.52 8.26
N ILE A 154 11.28 -3.76 7.76
CA ILE A 154 10.32 -4.80 8.14
C ILE A 154 10.23 -4.97 9.68
N PRO A 155 11.34 -5.06 10.43
CA PRO A 155 11.27 -5.20 11.88
C PRO A 155 10.59 -4.00 12.57
N ALA A 156 10.76 -2.79 12.05
CA ALA A 156 10.18 -1.57 12.62
C ALA A 156 8.66 -1.54 12.45
N ALA A 157 8.15 -1.80 11.23
CA ALA A 157 6.72 -1.89 10.97
C ALA A 157 6.09 -3.05 11.76
N ALA A 158 6.74 -4.22 11.78
CA ALA A 158 6.26 -5.39 12.50
C ALA A 158 6.24 -5.20 14.02
N ALA A 159 7.18 -4.43 14.58
CA ALA A 159 7.19 -4.11 16.01
C ALA A 159 5.92 -3.32 16.41
N ILE A 160 5.52 -2.32 15.60
CA ILE A 160 4.31 -1.54 15.83
C ILE A 160 3.07 -2.45 15.76
N ALA A 161 2.95 -3.27 14.71
CA ALA A 161 1.81 -4.18 14.57
C ALA A 161 1.71 -5.19 15.74
N ARG A 162 2.86 -5.69 16.22
CA ARG A 162 2.94 -6.57 17.40
C ARG A 162 2.61 -5.86 18.71
N GLU A 163 2.98 -4.60 18.85
CA GLU A 163 2.65 -3.79 20.02
C GLU A 163 1.15 -3.51 20.11
N VAL A 164 0.53 -3.16 18.97
CA VAL A 164 -0.93 -3.01 18.86
C VAL A 164 -1.64 -4.35 19.11
N ASN A 165 -1.06 -5.47 18.65
CA ASN A 165 -1.53 -6.84 18.90
C ASN A 165 -3.02 -7.06 18.53
N HIS A 166 -3.43 -6.56 17.35
CA HIS A 166 -4.80 -6.71 16.88
C HIS A 166 -4.86 -7.60 15.62
N PRO A 167 -5.77 -8.60 15.54
CA PRO A 167 -5.78 -9.58 14.45
C PRO A 167 -6.09 -9.00 13.06
N ALA A 168 -6.74 -7.82 13.00
CA ALA A 168 -7.00 -7.13 11.75
C ALA A 168 -5.80 -6.31 11.23
N LEU A 169 -4.73 -6.16 12.02
CA LEU A 169 -3.56 -5.34 11.66
C LEU A 169 -2.36 -6.23 11.29
N GLY A 170 -1.71 -5.89 10.18
CA GLY A 170 -0.40 -6.42 9.80
C GLY A 170 0.44 -5.33 9.15
N ILE A 171 1.37 -5.72 8.28
CA ILE A 171 2.25 -4.80 7.55
C ILE A 171 2.15 -4.99 6.04
N THR A 172 2.36 -3.88 5.34
CA THR A 172 2.68 -3.87 3.91
C THR A 172 4.18 -3.81 3.76
N VAL A 173 4.73 -4.75 2.99
CA VAL A 173 6.12 -4.68 2.58
C VAL A 173 6.17 -4.06 1.18
N ASP A 174 6.76 -2.87 1.06
CA ASP A 174 7.16 -2.34 -0.24
C ASP A 174 8.63 -2.71 -0.52
N LEU A 175 8.86 -3.56 -1.52
CA LEU A 175 10.21 -4.00 -1.86
C LEU A 175 11.05 -2.91 -2.52
N ALA A 176 10.43 -1.98 -3.25
CA ALA A 176 11.14 -0.86 -3.85
C ALA A 176 11.68 0.09 -2.78
N HIS A 177 10.90 0.35 -1.73
CA HIS A 177 11.34 1.14 -0.57
C HIS A 177 12.58 0.52 0.08
N LEU A 178 12.55 -0.78 0.36
CA LEU A 178 13.68 -1.48 0.99
C LEU A 178 14.94 -1.44 0.13
N LEU A 179 14.82 -1.83 -1.14
CA LEU A 179 15.97 -1.92 -2.05
C LEU A 179 16.58 -0.55 -2.36
N TYR A 180 15.74 0.46 -2.60
CA TYR A 180 16.18 1.84 -2.81
C TYR A 180 16.95 2.38 -1.60
N SER A 181 16.49 2.04 -0.39
CA SER A 181 17.09 2.49 0.87
C SER A 181 18.32 1.68 1.29
N GLY A 182 18.62 0.57 0.60
CA GLY A 182 19.66 -0.37 1.03
C GLY A 182 19.30 -1.14 2.31
N GLU A 183 18.00 -1.23 2.63
CA GLU A 183 17.48 -1.93 3.79
C GLU A 183 17.34 -3.43 3.54
N SER A 184 17.29 -4.21 4.62
CA SER A 184 17.16 -5.66 4.52
C SER A 184 15.79 -6.06 3.98
N THR A 185 15.77 -6.92 2.96
CA THR A 185 14.56 -7.56 2.41
C THR A 185 14.25 -8.91 3.05
N ALA A 186 14.91 -9.27 4.16
CA ALA A 186 14.71 -10.55 4.82
C ALA A 186 13.34 -10.62 5.52
N THR A 187 12.53 -11.60 5.15
CA THR A 187 11.17 -11.79 5.68
C THR A 187 11.06 -12.87 6.76
N LYS A 188 12.13 -13.65 6.96
CA LYS A 188 12.17 -14.75 7.93
C LYS A 188 11.85 -14.27 9.34
N GLY A 189 10.84 -14.87 9.98
CA GLY A 189 10.36 -14.49 11.31
C GLY A 189 9.32 -13.35 11.31
N PHE A 190 8.90 -12.88 10.15
CA PHE A 190 7.86 -11.86 9.97
C PHE A 190 6.68 -12.35 9.12
N GLU A 191 6.66 -13.64 8.78
CA GLU A 191 5.69 -14.24 7.85
C GLU A 191 4.24 -13.99 8.29
N SER A 192 3.95 -14.07 9.59
CA SER A 192 2.61 -13.83 10.13
C SER A 192 2.21 -12.36 10.17
N SER A 193 3.17 -11.43 10.06
CA SER A 193 2.92 -9.98 10.08
C SER A 193 2.67 -9.44 8.68
N ILE A 194 3.23 -10.05 7.64
CA ILE A 194 3.13 -9.58 6.25
C ILE A 194 1.78 -10.00 5.67
N ILE A 195 0.94 -9.02 5.33
CA ILE A 195 -0.44 -9.27 4.87
C ILE A 195 -0.80 -8.52 3.58
N HIS A 196 0.12 -7.68 3.10
CA HIS A 196 0.03 -6.95 1.84
C HIS A 196 1.44 -6.75 1.28
N LEU A 197 1.55 -6.61 -0.03
CA LEU A 197 2.83 -6.42 -0.71
C LEU A 197 2.69 -5.32 -1.76
N HIS A 198 3.63 -4.38 -1.77
CA HIS A 198 3.80 -3.43 -2.86
C HIS A 198 5.06 -3.77 -3.65
N LEU A 199 4.96 -3.66 -4.97
CA LEU A 199 6.02 -3.98 -5.91
C LEU A 199 6.17 -2.86 -6.92
N SER A 200 7.40 -2.39 -7.11
CA SER A 200 7.73 -1.48 -8.19
C SER A 200 9.20 -1.56 -8.55
N GLY A 201 9.56 -1.03 -9.73
CA GLY A 201 10.95 -0.80 -10.06
C GLY A 201 11.47 0.43 -9.33
N SER A 202 12.79 0.50 -9.15
CA SER A 202 13.47 1.70 -8.64
C SER A 202 14.65 2.06 -9.52
N THR A 203 14.83 3.35 -9.77
CA THR A 203 16.07 3.93 -10.29
C THR A 203 16.99 4.32 -9.13
N ARG A 204 18.18 4.85 -9.40
CA ARG A 204 19.07 5.35 -8.33
C ARG A 204 18.52 6.61 -7.67
N GLU A 205 17.60 7.30 -8.35
CA GLU A 205 17.08 8.60 -7.95
C GLU A 205 15.68 8.52 -7.35
N ARG A 206 14.86 7.54 -7.76
CA ARG A 206 13.47 7.40 -7.32
C ARG A 206 12.94 5.95 -7.35
N VAL A 207 11.96 5.70 -6.48
CA VAL A 207 11.09 4.51 -6.46
C VAL A 207 9.89 4.67 -7.42
N HIS A 208 9.07 3.62 -7.57
CA HIS A 208 7.83 3.57 -8.36
C HIS A 208 7.98 3.81 -9.87
N VAL A 209 9.06 3.30 -10.46
CA VAL A 209 9.15 3.14 -11.93
C VAL A 209 8.59 1.78 -12.34
N PRO A 210 8.31 1.54 -13.63
CA PRO A 210 7.85 0.22 -14.10
C PRO A 210 8.78 -0.90 -13.63
N LEU A 211 8.23 -2.07 -13.32
CA LEU A 211 8.98 -3.20 -12.74
C LEU A 211 10.20 -3.58 -13.58
N ALA A 212 10.04 -3.60 -14.91
CA ALA A 212 11.10 -3.96 -15.84
C ALA A 212 12.17 -2.85 -16.05
N GLU A 213 11.91 -1.64 -15.58
CA GLU A 213 12.80 -0.48 -15.70
C GLU A 213 13.63 -0.23 -14.43
N GLY A 214 13.41 -1.01 -13.37
CA GLY A 214 14.17 -0.94 -12.14
C GLY A 214 15.63 -1.40 -12.30
N VAL A 215 16.57 -0.71 -11.63
CA VAL A 215 17.99 -1.06 -11.61
C VAL A 215 18.37 -2.05 -10.50
N TYR A 216 17.47 -2.26 -9.54
CA TYR A 216 17.64 -3.21 -8.43
C TYR A 216 16.90 -4.51 -8.75
N ASP A 217 17.54 -5.67 -8.53
CA ASP A 217 16.86 -6.96 -8.69
C ASP A 217 15.91 -7.17 -7.51
N LEU A 218 14.62 -7.35 -7.82
CA LEU A 218 13.59 -7.62 -6.81
C LEU A 218 13.69 -9.04 -6.24
N ARG A 219 14.44 -9.95 -6.86
CA ARG A 219 14.59 -11.34 -6.38
C ARG A 219 15.74 -11.48 -5.37
N PRO A 220 15.68 -12.48 -4.47
CA PRO A 220 14.63 -13.49 -4.30
C PRO A 220 13.35 -13.12 -3.52
N PRO A 221 13.17 -11.95 -2.86
CA PRO A 221 12.05 -11.75 -1.92
C PRO A 221 10.65 -12.15 -2.39
N PRO A 222 10.15 -11.83 -3.61
CA PRO A 222 8.83 -12.26 -4.06
C PRO A 222 8.63 -13.78 -4.01
N LEU A 223 9.66 -14.55 -4.42
CA LEU A 223 9.62 -16.03 -4.38
C LEU A 223 9.60 -16.58 -2.96
N GLU A 224 10.29 -15.92 -2.02
CA GLU A 224 10.27 -16.32 -0.62
C GLU A 224 8.94 -15.97 0.05
N ILE A 225 8.38 -14.80 -0.28
CA ILE A 225 7.09 -14.33 0.23
C ILE A 225 5.95 -15.22 -0.28
N GLU A 226 5.98 -15.62 -1.55
CA GLU A 226 4.95 -16.48 -2.14
C GLU A 226 4.77 -17.83 -1.42
N LYS A 227 5.81 -18.33 -0.74
CA LYS A 227 5.74 -19.59 0.01
C LYS A 227 4.73 -19.56 1.17
N PHE A 228 4.39 -18.39 1.69
CA PHE A 228 3.49 -18.23 2.82
C PHE A 228 2.39 -17.18 2.60
N PHE A 229 2.50 -16.34 1.57
CA PHE A 229 1.58 -15.25 1.30
C PHE A 229 0.76 -15.49 0.02
N GLY A 230 -0.57 -15.54 0.17
CA GLY A 230 -1.53 -15.68 -0.94
C GLY A 230 -2.38 -14.44 -1.18
N GLY A 231 -2.05 -13.30 -0.56
CA GLY A 231 -2.83 -12.07 -0.63
C GLY A 231 -2.54 -11.23 -1.88
N ILE A 232 -2.91 -9.95 -1.80
CA ILE A 232 -2.75 -8.97 -2.88
C ILE A 232 -1.31 -8.47 -2.92
N ALA A 233 -0.73 -8.42 -4.12
CA ALA A 233 0.54 -7.78 -4.42
C ALA A 233 0.28 -6.63 -5.41
N ALA A 234 0.21 -5.39 -4.91
CA ALA A 234 -0.08 -4.22 -5.73
C ALA A 234 1.17 -3.74 -6.46
N ILE A 235 1.04 -3.52 -7.77
CA ILE A 235 2.13 -3.03 -8.61
C ILE A 235 1.99 -1.52 -8.78
N GLU A 236 2.89 -0.79 -8.14
CA GLU A 236 2.83 0.67 -7.99
C GLU A 236 3.89 1.35 -8.86
N SER A 237 3.51 1.74 -10.08
CA SER A 237 4.47 2.39 -10.97
C SER A 237 3.84 3.59 -11.62
N PHE A 238 4.63 4.46 -12.24
CA PHE A 238 4.09 5.47 -13.12
C PHE A 238 5.05 5.76 -14.28
N ALA A 239 4.51 5.73 -15.50
CA ALA A 239 5.24 6.04 -16.72
C ALA A 239 4.43 7.02 -17.58
N PRO A 240 4.77 8.33 -17.54
CA PRO A 240 4.07 9.36 -18.30
C PRO A 240 3.98 9.01 -19.79
N GLY A 241 2.79 9.16 -20.38
CA GLY A 241 2.57 8.97 -21.82
C GLY A 241 2.48 7.51 -22.30
N ARG A 242 2.71 6.52 -21.42
CA ARG A 242 2.68 5.08 -21.75
C ARG A 242 1.97 4.21 -20.71
N ALA A 243 1.11 4.82 -19.89
CA ALA A 243 0.47 4.21 -18.72
C ALA A 243 -0.17 2.83 -18.98
N LEU A 244 -1.00 2.69 -20.03
CA LEU A 244 -1.69 1.43 -20.32
C LEU A 244 -0.73 0.33 -20.83
N GLU A 245 0.29 0.71 -21.61
CA GLU A 245 1.33 -0.20 -22.06
C GLU A 245 2.14 -0.71 -20.86
N THR A 246 2.54 0.21 -19.99
CA THR A 246 3.25 -0.07 -18.73
C THR A 246 2.46 -1.00 -17.81
N ALA A 247 1.13 -0.84 -17.69
CA ALA A 247 0.30 -1.77 -16.93
C ALA A 247 0.43 -3.21 -17.48
N GLY A 248 0.37 -3.40 -18.80
CA GLY A 248 0.56 -4.73 -19.40
C GLY A 248 1.98 -5.28 -19.23
N GLU A 249 3.00 -4.42 -19.31
CA GLU A 249 4.41 -4.81 -19.09
C GLU A 249 4.68 -5.21 -17.64
N ASN A 250 4.09 -4.50 -16.69
CA ASN A 250 4.19 -4.78 -15.27
C ASN A 250 3.62 -6.15 -14.93
N LEU A 251 2.43 -6.50 -15.43
CA LEU A 251 1.86 -7.82 -15.21
C LEU A 251 2.79 -8.93 -15.71
N ARG A 252 3.31 -8.79 -16.94
CA ARG A 252 4.30 -9.74 -17.48
C ARG A 252 5.60 -9.79 -16.67
N ALA A 253 6.03 -8.66 -16.13
CA ALA A 253 7.22 -8.60 -15.28
C ALA A 253 6.99 -9.29 -13.94
N PHE A 254 5.82 -9.10 -13.33
CA PHE A 254 5.38 -9.77 -12.11
C PHE A 254 5.36 -11.30 -12.29
N GLU A 255 4.77 -11.79 -13.38
CA GLU A 255 4.77 -13.23 -13.70
C GLU A 255 6.20 -13.81 -13.79
N ARG A 256 7.14 -13.05 -14.39
CA ARG A 256 8.56 -13.46 -14.46
C ARG A 256 9.28 -13.40 -13.12
N LEU A 257 8.83 -12.60 -12.16
CA LEU A 257 9.42 -12.56 -10.82
C LEU A 257 9.07 -13.82 -10.01
N LEU A 258 7.97 -14.49 -10.35
CA LEU A 258 7.44 -15.66 -9.66
C LEU A 258 7.68 -16.99 -10.40
N ALA A 259 8.21 -16.93 -11.62
CA ALA A 259 8.62 -18.09 -12.42
C ALA A 259 10.02 -18.59 -12.02
#